data_AF-A0A0C2X8T2-F1
#
_entry.id   AF-A0A0C2X8T2-F1
#
_cell.length_a   1.000
_cell.length_b   1.000
_cell.length_c   1.000
_cell.angle_alpha   90.00
_cell.angle_beta   90.00
_cell.angle_gamma   90.00
#
_symmetry.space_group_name_H-M   'P 1'
#
loop_
_entity.id
_entity.type
_entity.pdbx_description
1 polymer ?
#
loop_
_entity_poly.entity_id
_entity_poly.type
_entity_poly.pdbx_seq_one_letter_code
_entity_poly.pdbx_strand_id
1 'polypeptide(L)'
;MHSHSVPAFAPDDTSVNMVVGGSPPYVFSPEVIMPYVKARPGVDIDLDDHKCFSLRYVAHVDDGAGAGPLSYPNKDKLLHANIPVKILVPHITLKAVRDIAKIHGIALDRKAQDKRERICELFENHVCSKCVIFSSVFAIRVVNKSNYKQATVEKESDSRRDAEKQQREQKTEFPPRPLGDYLAHGILRDFCNDLSPEVFEEAGCA
;
A
#
# COMPACT_ATOMS: atom_id res chain seq x y z
N MET A 1 -14.19 4.06 38.62
CA MET A 1 -14.06 3.28 37.37
C MET A 1 -14.46 4.20 36.23
N HIS A 2 -13.51 4.85 35.56
CA HIS A 2 -13.79 5.81 34.50
C HIS A 2 -13.78 5.08 33.16
N SER A 3 -14.97 4.79 32.63
CA SER A 3 -15.15 4.25 31.28
C SER A 3 -14.85 5.35 30.27
N HIS A 4 -13.69 5.29 29.61
CA HIS A 4 -13.37 6.17 28.49
C HIS A 4 -14.24 5.76 27.29
N SER A 5 -15.18 6.62 26.90
CA SER A 5 -15.95 6.48 25.67
C SER A 5 -15.04 6.72 24.47
N VAL A 6 -14.81 5.69 23.66
CA VAL A 6 -14.07 5.81 22.41
C VAL A 6 -14.96 6.52 21.38
N PRO A 7 -14.48 7.56 20.67
CA PRO A 7 -15.27 8.25 19.66
C PRO A 7 -15.64 7.29 18.51
N ALA A 8 -16.91 7.32 18.09
CA ALA A 8 -17.39 6.57 16.95
C ALA A 8 -16.85 7.20 15.66
N PHE A 9 -15.89 6.52 15.02
CA PHE A 9 -15.44 6.88 13.68
C PHE A 9 -16.52 6.48 12.66
N ALA A 10 -16.97 7.43 11.84
CA ALA A 10 -17.78 7.15 10.68
C ALA A 10 -16.93 6.34 9.69
N PRO A 11 -17.46 5.25 9.09
CA PRO A 11 -16.74 4.51 8.07
C PRO A 11 -16.61 5.41 6.84
N ASP A 12 -15.39 5.87 6.56
CA ASP A 12 -15.08 6.53 5.29
C ASP A 12 -15.25 5.48 4.18
N ASP A 13 -16.02 5.80 3.14
CA ASP A 13 -16.41 4.90 2.05
C ASP A 13 -15.21 4.64 1.13
N THR A 14 -14.22 3.96 1.70
CA THR A 14 -12.96 3.63 1.07
C THR A 14 -13.20 2.34 0.30
N SER A 15 -13.78 2.46 -0.89
CA SER A 15 -13.92 1.33 -1.82
C SER A 15 -12.62 0.52 -1.86
N VAL A 16 -12.69 -0.71 -1.36
CA VAL A 16 -11.53 -1.59 -1.19
C VAL A 16 -11.13 -2.09 -2.57
N ASN A 17 -10.31 -1.32 -3.29
CA ASN A 17 -9.77 -1.74 -4.57
C ASN A 17 -8.88 -2.97 -4.34
N MET A 18 -9.39 -4.13 -4.73
CA MET A 18 -8.64 -5.38 -4.74
C MET A 18 -7.51 -5.27 -5.75
N VAL A 19 -6.26 -5.44 -5.31
CA VAL A 19 -5.14 -5.49 -6.24
C VAL A 19 -4.62 -6.92 -6.34
N VAL A 20 -4.95 -7.55 -7.46
CA VAL A 20 -4.46 -8.87 -7.85
C VAL A 20 -3.28 -8.65 -8.78
N GLY A 21 -2.05 -8.79 -8.26
CA GLY A 21 -0.80 -8.65 -9.01
C GLY A 21 0.06 -7.46 -8.56
N GLY A 22 1.34 -7.72 -8.24
CA GLY A 22 2.45 -6.76 -8.12
C GLY A 22 2.28 -5.49 -7.28
N SER A 23 1.13 -5.28 -6.65
CA SER A 23 0.76 -3.97 -6.14
C SER A 23 1.60 -3.56 -4.95
N PRO A 24 1.96 -2.28 -4.85
CA PRO A 24 2.56 -1.75 -3.64
C PRO A 24 1.74 -2.14 -2.40
N PRO A 25 2.40 -2.49 -1.28
CA PRO A 25 1.69 -2.75 -0.04
C PRO A 25 0.87 -1.52 0.37
N TYR A 26 -0.34 -1.75 0.87
CA TYR A 26 -1.19 -0.67 1.39
C TYR A 26 -0.44 0.14 2.45
N VAL A 27 -0.66 1.44 2.41
CA VAL A 27 -0.02 2.40 3.30
C VAL A 27 -1.11 3.06 4.13
N PHE A 28 -1.01 2.93 5.44
CA PHE A 28 -1.93 3.54 6.39
C PHE A 28 -1.59 5.00 6.59
N SER A 29 -2.62 5.83 6.66
CA SER A 29 -2.47 7.21 7.08
C SER A 29 -2.24 7.27 8.60
N PRO A 30 -1.52 8.28 9.11
CA PRO A 30 -1.33 8.47 10.55
C PRO A 30 -2.67 8.53 11.30
N GLU A 31 -3.68 9.19 10.74
CA GLU A 31 -4.98 9.42 11.37
C GLU A 31 -5.68 8.10 11.76
N VAL A 32 -5.51 7.05 10.94
CA VAL A 32 -6.12 5.74 11.20
C VAL A 32 -5.38 4.99 12.33
N ILE A 33 -4.06 5.14 12.44
CA ILE A 33 -3.25 4.33 13.36
C ILE A 33 -3.02 5.03 14.71
N MET A 34 -2.87 6.36 14.72
CA MET A 34 -2.53 7.15 15.91
C MET A 34 -3.44 6.91 17.12
N PRO A 35 -4.78 6.74 16.97
CA PRO A 35 -5.65 6.44 18.11
C PRO A 35 -5.33 5.13 18.83
N TYR A 36 -4.57 4.24 18.19
CA TYR A 36 -4.23 2.91 18.70
C TYR A 36 -2.76 2.79 19.13
N VAL A 37 -1.95 3.84 18.99
CA VAL A 37 -0.51 3.80 19.32
C VAL A 37 -0.32 3.65 20.82
N LYS A 38 0.57 2.74 21.23
CA LYS A 38 1.01 2.66 22.63
C LYS A 38 2.01 3.78 22.90
N ALA A 39 1.73 4.60 23.90
CA ALA A 39 2.74 5.52 24.42
C ALA A 39 3.95 4.68 24.90
N ARG A 40 5.10 4.87 24.25
CA ARG A 40 6.37 4.29 24.72
C ARG A 40 7.14 5.36 25.48
N PRO A 41 7.57 5.11 26.72
CA PRO A 41 8.45 6.04 27.42
C PRO A 41 9.77 6.17 26.65
N GLY A 42 10.17 7.40 26.32
CA GLY A 42 11.47 7.71 25.71
C GLY A 42 11.55 7.62 24.19
N VAL A 43 10.43 7.40 23.48
CA VAL A 43 10.39 7.61 22.03
C VAL A 43 9.52 8.83 21.75
N ASP A 44 10.17 9.99 21.73
CA ASP A 44 9.56 11.21 21.21
C ASP A 44 9.50 11.05 19.69
N ILE A 45 8.41 10.45 19.21
CA ILE A 45 8.04 10.63 17.80
C ILE A 45 7.64 12.09 17.73
N ASP A 46 8.48 12.89 17.11
CA ASP A 46 8.23 14.31 16.85
C ASP A 46 7.06 14.39 15.86
N LEU A 47 5.88 14.26 16.43
CA LEU A 47 4.62 14.07 15.75
C LEU A 47 4.10 15.39 15.21
N ASP A 48 4.69 16.54 15.59
CA ASP A 48 4.28 17.86 15.14
C ASP A 48 4.35 18.02 13.60
N ASP A 49 5.07 17.17 12.86
CA ASP A 49 4.94 17.04 11.40
C ASP A 49 4.07 15.85 10.97
N HIS A 50 2.89 15.69 11.59
CA HIS A 50 1.86 14.68 11.31
C HIS A 50 1.51 14.53 9.82
N LYS A 51 1.80 15.54 8.99
CA LYS A 51 1.41 15.57 7.57
C LYS A 51 2.37 14.83 6.64
N CYS A 52 3.50 14.30 7.13
CA CYS A 52 4.56 13.82 6.24
C CYS A 52 5.16 12.47 6.56
N PHE A 53 4.38 11.60 7.17
CA PHE A 53 4.75 10.21 7.20
C PHE A 53 3.58 9.31 6.86
N SER A 54 3.95 8.11 6.43
CA SER A 54 3.02 7.07 6.05
C SER A 54 3.45 5.77 6.73
N LEU A 55 2.47 4.94 7.07
CA LEU A 55 2.69 3.79 7.93
C LEU A 55 2.51 2.51 7.13
N ARG A 56 3.55 1.68 7.05
CA ARG A 56 3.48 0.39 6.38
C ARG A 56 3.38 -0.71 7.42
N TYR A 57 2.37 -1.57 7.31
CA TYR A 57 2.28 -2.76 8.17
C TYR A 57 3.49 -3.67 7.98
N VAL A 58 4.08 -4.11 9.10
CA VAL A 58 5.23 -5.02 9.14
C VAL A 58 4.81 -6.38 9.69
N ALA A 59 4.27 -6.42 10.91
CA ALA A 59 3.98 -7.66 11.62
C ALA A 59 2.94 -7.48 12.73
N HIS A 60 2.44 -8.58 13.26
CA HIS A 60 1.60 -8.63 14.45
C HIS A 60 2.30 -9.53 15.47
N VAL A 61 2.66 -9.00 16.63
CA VAL A 61 3.64 -9.60 17.54
C VAL A 61 3.18 -9.55 19.00
N ASP A 62 3.67 -10.52 19.78
CA ASP A 62 3.30 -10.66 21.20
C ASP A 62 3.99 -9.60 22.06
N ASP A 63 3.20 -8.73 22.68
CA ASP A 63 3.66 -7.67 23.58
C ASP A 63 3.51 -8.06 25.07
N GLY A 64 2.95 -9.24 25.38
CA GLY A 64 2.58 -9.64 26.74
C GLY A 64 3.76 -9.87 27.70
N ALA A 65 4.91 -10.26 27.18
CA ALA A 65 6.11 -10.52 28.00
C ALA A 65 7.21 -9.44 27.84
N GLY A 66 6.92 -8.34 27.15
CA GLY A 66 7.96 -7.37 26.74
C GLY A 66 8.99 -7.95 25.74
N ALA A 67 8.80 -9.19 25.27
CA ALA A 67 9.68 -9.86 24.32
C ALA A 67 9.47 -9.37 22.88
N GLY A 68 8.23 -9.03 22.50
CA GLY A 68 7.92 -8.51 21.16
C GLY A 68 8.74 -7.28 20.78
N PRO A 69 8.78 -6.22 21.61
CA PRO A 69 9.61 -5.05 21.39
C PRO A 69 11.09 -5.35 21.21
N LEU A 70 11.62 -6.37 21.89
CA LEU A 70 13.05 -6.71 21.86
C LEU A 70 13.48 -7.42 20.57
N SER A 71 12.54 -8.04 19.85
CA SER A 71 12.84 -8.71 18.57
C SER A 71 13.06 -7.73 17.41
N TYR A 72 12.68 -6.46 17.58
CA TYR A 72 12.95 -5.40 16.62
C TYR A 72 14.02 -4.46 17.19
N PRO A 73 15.22 -4.37 16.59
CA PRO A 73 16.23 -3.45 17.07
C PRO A 73 15.70 -2.01 17.02
N ASN A 74 15.93 -1.24 18.09
CA ASN A 74 15.54 0.18 18.25
C ASN A 74 16.08 1.14 17.17
N LYS A 75 16.85 0.64 16.21
CA LYS A 75 17.43 1.43 15.10
C LYS A 75 16.40 1.76 14.02
N ASP A 76 15.29 1.02 13.97
CA ASP A 76 14.27 1.19 12.96
C ASP A 76 13.14 2.10 13.47
N LYS A 77 12.70 3.03 12.60
CA LYS A 77 11.54 3.91 12.84
C LYS A 77 10.25 3.08 12.83
N LEU A 78 10.01 2.32 13.90
CA LEU A 78 8.88 1.42 14.05
C LEU A 78 7.89 1.96 15.08
N LEU A 79 6.62 1.76 14.79
CA LEU A 79 5.48 2.18 15.58
C LEU A 79 4.68 0.94 16.00
N HIS A 80 4.40 0.80 17.30
CA HIS A 80 3.56 -0.26 17.82
C HIS A 80 2.16 0.28 18.14
N ALA A 81 1.13 -0.40 17.63
CA ALA A 81 -0.26 0.00 17.83
C ALA A 81 -1.16 -1.21 18.16
N ASN A 82 -2.06 -1.01 19.12
CA ASN A 82 -3.15 -1.92 19.49
C ASN A 82 -4.37 -1.70 18.60
N ILE A 83 -4.18 -1.76 17.28
CA ILE A 83 -5.27 -1.60 16.32
C ILE A 83 -6.15 -2.85 16.29
N PRO A 84 -7.48 -2.73 16.39
CA PRO A 84 -8.39 -3.86 16.24
C PRO A 84 -8.17 -4.60 14.92
N VAL A 85 -8.12 -5.93 14.98
CA VAL A 85 -7.83 -6.78 13.82
C VAL A 85 -8.85 -6.58 12.69
N LYS A 86 -10.12 -6.30 13.03
CA LYS A 86 -11.17 -5.98 12.05
C LYS A 86 -10.88 -4.74 11.19
N ILE A 87 -10.17 -3.76 11.73
CA ILE A 87 -9.76 -2.54 11.01
C ILE A 87 -8.51 -2.83 10.18
N LEU A 88 -7.61 -3.67 10.70
CA LEU A 88 -6.34 -3.98 10.05
C LEU A 88 -6.49 -4.91 8.84
N VAL A 89 -7.24 -6.01 8.98
CA VAL A 89 -7.37 -7.10 8.00
C VAL A 89 -7.78 -6.63 6.59
N PRO A 90 -8.75 -5.71 6.42
CA PRO A 90 -9.16 -5.20 5.11
C PRO A 90 -8.05 -4.51 4.32
N HIS A 91 -6.95 -4.13 4.96
CA HIS A 91 -5.88 -3.34 4.34
C HIS A 91 -4.53 -4.06 4.22
N ILE A 92 -4.38 -5.26 4.77
CA ILE A 92 -3.11 -6.00 4.72
C ILE A 92 -3.13 -7.16 3.71
N THR A 93 -1.94 -7.66 3.36
CA THR A 93 -1.80 -8.79 2.43
C THR A 93 -2.39 -10.08 3.01
N LEU A 94 -2.86 -10.99 2.15
CA LEU A 94 -3.39 -12.29 2.61
C LEU A 94 -2.36 -13.09 3.43
N LYS A 95 -1.06 -12.96 3.13
CA LYS A 95 0.00 -13.57 3.93
C LYS A 95 -0.06 -13.07 5.38
N ALA A 96 -0.08 -11.75 5.57
CA ALA A 96 -0.18 -11.15 6.89
C ALA A 96 -1.47 -11.55 7.62
N VAL A 97 -2.61 -11.61 6.91
CA VAL A 97 -3.87 -12.07 7.52
C VAL A 97 -3.77 -13.51 8.03
N ARG A 98 -3.12 -14.41 7.28
CA ARG A 98 -2.90 -15.79 7.73
C ARG A 98 -2.04 -15.87 8.98
N ASP A 99 -1.01 -15.03 9.06
CA ASP A 99 -0.13 -15.00 10.22
C ASP A 99 -0.89 -14.50 11.46
N ILE A 100 -1.72 -13.46 11.30
CA ILE A 100 -2.65 -13.01 12.35
C ILE A 100 -3.64 -14.14 12.71
N ALA A 101 -4.27 -14.80 11.74
CA ALA A 101 -5.21 -15.88 12.01
C ALA A 101 -4.58 -17.01 12.83
N LYS A 102 -3.35 -17.41 12.50
CA LYS A 102 -2.58 -18.41 13.26
C LYS A 102 -2.32 -17.96 14.69
N ILE A 103 -1.88 -16.71 14.86
CA ILE A 103 -1.69 -16.11 16.19
C ILE A 103 -2.99 -16.24 16.97
N HIS A 104 -4.11 -15.82 16.40
CA HIS A 104 -5.42 -15.79 17.06
C HIS A 104 -6.15 -17.13 17.13
N GLY A 105 -5.59 -18.20 16.55
CA GLY A 105 -6.23 -19.52 16.51
C GLY A 105 -7.47 -19.60 15.60
N ILE A 106 -7.59 -18.71 14.63
CA ILE A 106 -8.69 -18.69 13.66
C ILE A 106 -8.31 -19.60 12.49
N ALA A 107 -9.13 -20.63 12.26
CA ALA A 107 -8.97 -21.50 11.11
C ALA A 107 -9.43 -20.78 9.84
N LEU A 108 -8.53 -20.63 8.86
CA LEU A 108 -8.87 -20.11 7.54
C LEU A 108 -9.09 -21.27 6.57
N ASP A 109 -10.34 -21.50 6.18
CA ASP A 109 -10.67 -22.49 5.16
C ASP A 109 -9.99 -22.17 3.84
N ARG A 110 -9.45 -23.19 3.15
CA ARG A 110 -8.86 -23.02 1.81
C ARG A 110 -9.83 -22.35 0.83
N LYS A 111 -11.12 -22.68 0.93
CA LYS A 111 -12.19 -22.09 0.11
C LYS A 111 -12.56 -20.65 0.50
N ALA A 112 -12.27 -20.25 1.74
CA ALA A 112 -12.48 -18.87 2.18
C ALA A 112 -11.33 -17.96 1.72
N GLN A 113 -10.17 -18.51 1.36
CA GLN A 113 -9.02 -17.74 0.87
C GLN A 113 -9.29 -17.05 -0.48
N ASP A 114 -10.28 -17.54 -1.22
CA ASP A 114 -10.63 -17.01 -2.54
C ASP A 114 -11.47 -15.73 -2.43
N LYS A 115 -12.04 -15.42 -1.26
CA LYS A 115 -12.93 -14.26 -1.06
C LYS A 115 -12.52 -13.46 0.17
N ARG A 116 -12.04 -12.23 -0.05
CA ARG A 116 -11.57 -11.36 1.03
C ARG A 116 -12.71 -10.97 1.97
N GLU A 117 -13.93 -10.85 1.48
CA GLU A 117 -15.10 -10.52 2.28
C GLU A 117 -15.32 -11.55 3.39
N ARG A 118 -15.27 -12.85 3.04
CA ARG A 118 -15.39 -13.95 4.02
C ARG A 118 -14.28 -13.91 5.06
N ILE A 119 -13.08 -13.54 4.67
CA ILE A 119 -11.97 -13.38 5.61
C ILE A 119 -12.29 -12.24 6.57
N CYS A 120 -12.75 -11.08 6.08
CA CYS A 120 -13.12 -9.95 6.93
C CYS A 120 -14.24 -10.32 7.93
N GLU A 121 -15.26 -11.06 7.50
CA GLU A 121 -16.36 -11.56 8.36
C GLU A 121 -15.84 -12.39 9.55
N LEU A 122 -14.82 -13.24 9.33
CA LEU A 122 -14.22 -14.04 10.41
C LEU A 122 -13.57 -13.18 11.50
N PHE A 123 -13.15 -11.96 11.18
CA PHE A 123 -12.49 -11.04 12.13
C PHE A 123 -13.41 -9.95 12.68
N GLU A 124 -14.61 -9.76 12.12
CA GLU A 124 -15.48 -8.61 12.42
C GLU A 124 -15.81 -8.49 13.91
N ASN A 125 -16.09 -9.63 14.55
CA ASN A 125 -16.45 -9.73 15.96
C ASN A 125 -15.43 -10.55 16.78
N HIS A 126 -14.22 -10.73 16.24
CA HIS A 126 -13.21 -11.55 16.89
C HIS A 126 -12.60 -10.84 18.11
N VAL A 127 -12.84 -11.42 19.29
CA VAL A 127 -12.23 -11.01 20.55
C VAL A 127 -11.75 -12.28 21.25
N CYS A 128 -10.45 -12.41 21.43
CA CYS A 128 -9.84 -13.51 22.20
C CYS A 128 -8.79 -12.97 23.16
N SER A 129 -8.30 -13.82 24.06
CA SER A 129 -7.24 -13.45 25.02
C SER A 129 -5.99 -12.89 24.34
N LYS A 130 -5.71 -13.32 23.11
CA LYS A 130 -4.56 -12.86 22.33
C LYS A 130 -4.73 -11.44 21.77
N CYS A 131 -5.96 -10.96 21.58
CA CYS A 131 -6.20 -9.58 21.12
C CYS A 131 -5.67 -8.53 22.11
N VAL A 132 -5.53 -8.87 23.39
CA VAL A 132 -5.05 -7.95 24.42
C VAL A 132 -3.52 -7.90 24.46
N ILE A 133 -2.86 -9.04 24.24
CA ILE A 133 -1.40 -9.17 24.38
C ILE A 133 -0.67 -8.89 23.07
N PHE A 134 -1.27 -9.12 21.91
CA PHE A 134 -0.62 -8.86 20.63
C PHE A 134 -0.81 -7.42 20.17
N SER A 135 0.23 -6.86 19.55
CA SER A 135 0.24 -5.53 18.94
C SER A 135 0.70 -5.59 17.49
N SER A 136 0.28 -4.63 16.68
CA SER A 136 0.70 -4.51 15.29
C SER A 136 1.86 -3.53 15.17
N VAL A 137 2.86 -3.89 14.37
CA VAL A 137 4.08 -3.12 14.11
C VAL A 137 3.96 -2.47 12.73
N PHE A 138 4.25 -1.18 12.68
CA PHE A 138 4.25 -0.37 11.47
C PHE A 138 5.62 0.27 11.27
N ALA A 139 6.13 0.26 10.04
CA ALA A 139 7.29 1.02 9.66
C ALA A 139 6.87 2.43 9.25
N ILE A 140 7.49 3.43 9.87
CA ILE A 140 7.29 4.84 9.57
C ILE A 140 8.12 5.18 8.32
N ARG A 141 7.45 5.68 7.28
CA ARG A 141 8.08 6.20 6.07
C ARG A 141 7.88 7.70 6.02
N VAL A 142 8.96 8.45 6.16
CA VAL A 142 8.93 9.91 5.95
C VAL A 142 8.76 10.17 4.46
N VAL A 143 7.72 10.92 4.12
CA VAL A 143 7.43 11.36 2.75
C VAL A 143 7.98 12.77 2.62
N ASN A 144 8.98 12.97 1.76
CA ASN A 144 9.53 14.30 1.53
C ASN A 144 8.51 15.17 0.78
N LYS A 145 8.06 16.28 1.38
CA LYS A 145 7.13 17.26 0.79
C LYS A 145 7.58 17.75 -0.59
N SER A 146 8.89 17.80 -0.84
CA SER A 146 9.47 18.28 -2.11
C SER A 146 9.01 17.47 -3.33
N ASN A 147 8.75 16.17 -3.16
CA ASN A 147 8.38 15.29 -4.27
C ASN A 147 6.86 15.27 -4.53
N TYR A 148 6.05 15.75 -3.58
CA TYR A 148 4.60 15.76 -3.73
C TYR A 148 4.14 16.77 -4.79
N LYS A 149 4.87 17.89 -4.96
CA LYS A 149 4.52 18.92 -5.94
C LYS A 149 4.70 18.49 -7.40
N GLN A 150 5.52 17.48 -7.70
CA GLN A 150 5.68 16.99 -9.08
C GLN A 150 4.55 16.04 -9.48
N ALA A 151 4.04 15.22 -8.55
CA ALA A 151 2.97 14.26 -8.85
C ALA A 151 1.57 14.90 -9.01
N THR A 152 1.32 16.07 -8.41
CA THR A 152 0.04 16.79 -8.58
C THR A 152 0.01 17.68 -9.83
N VAL A 153 1.16 18.16 -10.32
CA VAL A 153 1.22 18.94 -11.58
C VAL A 153 0.90 18.05 -12.80
N GLU A 154 1.17 16.74 -12.74
CA GLU A 154 0.74 15.79 -13.78
C GLU A 154 -0.77 15.45 -13.73
N LYS A 155 -1.47 15.75 -12.63
CA LYS A 155 -2.92 15.54 -12.52
C LYS A 155 -3.76 16.74 -12.99
N GLU A 156 -3.18 17.94 -13.14
CA GLU A 156 -3.89 19.05 -13.79
C GLU A 156 -3.86 18.95 -15.32
N SER A 157 -2.95 18.15 -15.90
CA SER A 157 -3.04 17.73 -17.31
C SER A 157 -4.16 16.72 -17.60
N ASP A 158 -4.81 16.15 -16.58
CA ASP A 158 -5.96 15.25 -16.76
C ASP A 158 -7.28 15.99 -17.05
N SER A 159 -7.31 17.32 -16.91
CA SER A 159 -8.43 18.13 -17.44
C SER A 159 -8.43 18.20 -18.98
N ARG A 160 -7.38 17.71 -19.66
CA ARG A 160 -7.41 17.40 -21.10
C ARG A 160 -8.00 16.02 -21.42
N ARG A 161 -8.11 15.10 -20.45
CA ARG A 161 -8.63 13.75 -20.72
C ARG A 161 -10.14 13.70 -20.96
N ASP A 162 -10.91 14.68 -20.49
CA ASP A 162 -12.33 14.76 -20.84
C ASP A 162 -12.55 15.27 -22.29
N ALA A 163 -11.60 16.05 -22.84
CA ALA A 163 -11.58 16.34 -24.27
C ALA A 163 -11.13 15.11 -25.10
N GLU A 164 -10.25 14.27 -24.55
CA GLU A 164 -9.75 13.05 -25.21
C GLU A 164 -10.76 11.88 -25.12
N LYS A 165 -11.63 11.85 -24.11
CA LYS A 165 -12.71 10.86 -24.01
C LYS A 165 -13.76 11.01 -25.11
N GLN A 166 -13.98 12.23 -25.62
CA GLN A 166 -14.77 12.46 -26.84
C GLN A 166 -14.06 11.98 -28.12
N GLN A 167 -12.73 11.85 -28.13
CA GLN A 167 -12.01 11.24 -29.27
C GLN A 167 -12.00 9.70 -29.22
N ARG A 168 -12.10 9.08 -28.03
CA ARG A 168 -12.13 7.62 -27.89
C ARG A 168 -13.40 6.92 -28.37
N GLU A 169 -14.48 7.65 -28.60
CA GLU A 169 -15.69 7.10 -29.24
C GLU A 169 -15.61 7.08 -30.77
N GLN A 170 -14.54 7.64 -31.36
CA GLN A 170 -14.21 7.28 -32.74
C GLN A 170 -13.84 5.79 -32.72
N LYS A 171 -14.72 4.96 -33.31
CA LYS A 171 -14.48 3.54 -33.58
C LYS A 171 -13.08 3.39 -34.16
N THR A 172 -12.13 3.03 -33.32
CA THR A 172 -10.81 2.63 -33.79
C THR A 172 -11.04 1.27 -34.43
N GLU A 173 -11.06 1.27 -35.76
CA GLU A 173 -11.16 0.05 -36.55
C GLU A 173 -9.94 -0.80 -36.21
N PHE A 174 -10.18 -2.02 -35.71
CA PHE A 174 -9.13 -3.01 -35.52
C PHE A 174 -9.21 -4.01 -36.67
N PRO A 175 -8.10 -4.24 -37.42
CA PRO A 175 -6.77 -3.70 -37.18
C PRO A 175 -6.66 -2.21 -37.56
N PRO A 176 -5.74 -1.46 -36.92
CA PRO A 176 -5.48 -0.07 -37.29
C PRO A 176 -5.13 0.02 -38.77
N ARG A 177 -5.46 1.15 -39.40
CA ARG A 177 -5.07 1.39 -40.79
C ARG A 177 -3.55 1.28 -40.95
N PRO A 178 -3.05 0.72 -42.05
CA PRO A 178 -1.62 0.65 -42.32
C PRO A 178 -0.98 2.03 -42.21
N LEU A 179 0.27 2.05 -41.72
CA LEU A 179 1.05 3.28 -41.63
C LEU A 179 1.29 3.85 -43.04
N GLY A 180 1.22 5.18 -43.20
CA GLY A 180 1.53 5.79 -44.49
C GLY A 180 3.01 5.60 -44.86
N ASP A 181 3.29 5.40 -46.15
CA ASP A 181 4.62 5.08 -46.67
C ASP A 181 5.70 6.04 -46.18
N TYR A 182 5.44 7.35 -46.18
CA TYR A 182 6.39 8.36 -45.71
C TYR A 182 6.83 8.11 -44.26
N LEU A 183 5.88 7.81 -43.37
CA LEU A 183 6.15 7.57 -41.96
C LEU A 183 6.82 6.22 -41.73
N ALA A 184 6.41 5.19 -42.47
CA ALA A 184 7.07 3.88 -42.46
C ALA A 184 8.54 4.00 -42.90
N HIS A 185 8.81 4.74 -43.98
CA HIS A 185 10.17 5.01 -44.45
C HIS A 185 10.98 5.86 -43.48
N GLY A 186 10.35 6.80 -42.76
CA GLY A 186 10.99 7.56 -41.69
C GLY A 186 11.47 6.64 -40.57
N ILE A 187 10.59 5.81 -40.03
CA ILE A 187 10.92 4.83 -38.97
C ILE A 187 12.05 3.90 -39.42
N LEU A 188 11.95 3.38 -40.65
CA LEU A 188 12.99 2.50 -41.20
C LEU A 188 14.34 3.23 -41.35
N ARG A 189 14.33 4.49 -41.80
CA ARG A 189 15.55 5.28 -41.95
C ARG A 189 16.20 5.56 -40.61
N ASP A 190 15.42 5.97 -39.62
CA ASP A 190 15.91 6.26 -38.27
C ASP A 190 16.50 5.00 -37.65
N PHE A 191 15.81 3.86 -37.76
CA PHE A 191 16.31 2.57 -37.30
C PHE A 191 17.61 2.16 -38.00
N CYS A 192 17.71 2.35 -39.32
CA CYS A 192 18.95 2.08 -40.06
C CYS A 192 20.11 3.01 -39.64
N ASN A 193 19.82 4.26 -39.28
CA ASN A 193 20.83 5.19 -38.79
C ASN A 193 21.33 4.80 -37.40
N ASP A 194 20.41 4.40 -36.50
CA ASP A 194 20.76 3.91 -35.16
C ASP A 194 21.56 2.61 -35.22
N LEU A 195 21.33 1.79 -36.25
CA LEU A 195 22.07 0.57 -36.51
C LEU A 195 23.39 0.79 -37.29
N SER A 196 23.78 2.03 -37.55
CA SER A 196 25.04 2.30 -38.24
C SER A 196 26.23 1.74 -37.46
N PRO A 197 27.18 1.04 -38.10
CA PRO A 197 28.37 0.52 -37.43
C PRO A 197 29.24 1.62 -36.81
N GLU A 198 29.07 2.87 -37.22
CA GLU A 198 29.74 4.04 -36.64
C GLU A 198 29.19 4.41 -35.25
N VAL A 199 27.95 4.00 -34.95
CA VAL A 199 27.24 4.29 -33.69
C VAL A 199 27.28 3.11 -32.74
N PHE A 200 27.55 1.90 -33.25
CA PHE A 200 27.70 0.71 -32.42
C PHE A 200 29.05 0.66 -31.70
N GLU A 201 29.02 0.90 -30.40
CA GLU A 201 30.13 0.58 -29.50
C GLU A 201 29.95 -0.85 -28.97
N GLU A 202 30.78 -1.78 -29.44
CA GLU A 202 30.79 -3.16 -28.95
C GLU A 202 31.29 -3.19 -27.51
N ALA A 203 30.37 -3.15 -26.56
CA ALA A 203 30.67 -3.46 -25.17
C ALA A 203 30.98 -4.96 -25.07
N GLY A 204 32.24 -5.33 -25.29
CA GLY A 204 32.71 -6.70 -25.15
C GLY A 204 32.38 -7.22 -23.76
N CYS A 205 31.53 -8.25 -23.68
CA CYS A 205 31.30 -8.99 -22.44
C CYS A 205 32.55 -9.84 -22.15
N ALA A 206 33.23 -9.53 -21.04
CA ALA A 206 34.29 -10.35 -20.47
C ALA A 206 33.72 -11.54 -19.68
#